data_AF-A0A3D5K1E3-F1
#
_entry.id   AF-A0A3D5K1E3-F1
#
_cell.length_a   1.000
_cell.length_b   1.000
_cell.length_c   1.000
_cell.angle_alpha   90.00
_cell.angle_beta   90.00
_cell.angle_gamma   90.00
#
_symmetry.space_group_name_H-M   'P 1'
#
loop_
_entity.id
_entity.type
_entity.pdbx_description
1 polymer ?
#
loop_
_entity_poly.entity_id
_entity_poly.type
_entity_poly.pdbx_seq_one_letter_code
_entity_poly.pdbx_strand_id
1 'polypeptide(L)' 'ALLGMLNSCGSGVTVVNIDNGFGAAFAANQINCLANESPS' A
#
# COMPACT_ATOMS: atom_id res chain seq x y z
N ALA A 1 -0.97 -6.18 -16.48
CA ALA A 1 -0.39 -4.92 -15.96
C ALA A 1 -0.20 -4.98 -14.44
N LEU A 2 -1.27 -5.08 -13.63
CA LEU A 2 -1.16 -5.13 -12.17
C LEU A 2 -0.21 -6.22 -11.65
N LEU A 3 -0.37 -7.46 -12.14
CA LEU A 3 0.46 -8.59 -11.70
C LEU A 3 1.95 -8.38 -11.99
N GLY A 4 2.30 -7.69 -13.07
CA GLY A 4 3.69 -7.32 -13.38
C GLY A 4 4.23 -6.29 -12.39
N MET A 5 3.40 -5.32 -12.00
CA MET A 5 3.76 -4.29 -11.01
C MET A 5 3.97 -4.91 -9.61
N LEU A 6 3.14 -5.87 -9.20
CA LEU A 6 3.34 -6.61 -7.95
C LEU A 6 4.69 -7.35 -7.91
N ASN A 7 5.19 -7.80 -9.06
CA ASN A 7 6.48 -8.49 -9.17
C ASN A 7 7.68 -7.55 -9.35
N SER A 8 7.47 -6.29 -9.74
CA SER A 8 8.55 -5.34 -10.04
C SER A 8 8.69 -4.20 -9.01
N CYS A 9 7.66 -3.94 -8.21
CA CYS A 9 7.69 -2.86 -7.23
C CYS A 9 8.62 -3.21 -6.07
N GLY A 10 9.49 -2.26 -5.71
CA GLY A 10 10.43 -2.41 -4.60
C GLY A 10 9.74 -2.48 -3.23
N SER A 11 10.51 -2.85 -2.20
CA SER A 11 10.01 -2.87 -0.82
C SER A 11 9.40 -1.52 -0.43
N GLY A 12 8.28 -1.54 0.31
CA GLY A 12 7.56 -0.34 0.74
C GLY A 12 6.58 0.22 -0.29
N VAL A 13 6.40 -0.41 -1.46
CA VAL A 13 5.41 0.00 -2.46
C VAL A 13 4.19 -0.92 -2.41
N THR A 14 3.01 -0.35 -2.21
CA THR A 14 1.73 -1.06 -2.30
C THR A 14 1.08 -0.84 -3.68
N VAL A 15 0.71 -1.93 -4.36
CA VAL A 15 0.08 -1.89 -5.69
C VAL A 15 -1.31 -2.49 -5.63
N VAL A 16 -2.29 -1.82 -6.24
CA VAL A 16 -3.70 -2.25 -6.31
C VAL A 16 -4.28 -2.01 -7.71
N ASN A 17 -5.38 -2.69 -8.06
CA ASN A 17 -6.09 -2.46 -9.33
C ASN A 17 -6.67 -1.03 -9.40
N ILE A 18 -6.84 -0.49 -10.61
CA ILE A 18 -7.34 0.88 -10.87
C ILE A 18 -8.75 1.12 -10.29
N ASP A 19 -9.56 0.07 -10.19
CA ASP A 19 -10.90 0.10 -9.60
C ASP A 19 -10.92 -0.29 -8.10
N ASN A 20 -9.80 -0.75 -7.53
CA ASN A 20 -9.71 -1.14 -6.13
C ASN A 20 -9.31 0.05 -5.25
N GLY A 21 -10.09 1.12 -5.31
CA GLY A 21 -9.89 2.33 -4.51
C GLY A 21 -10.02 2.08 -3.00
N PHE A 22 -10.89 1.15 -2.59
CA PHE A 22 -11.03 0.77 -1.19
C PHE A 22 -9.76 0.12 -0.64
N GLY A 23 -9.18 -0.85 -1.36
CA GLY A 23 -7.93 -1.49 -0.97
C GLY A 23 -6.78 -0.49 -0.87
N ALA A 24 -6.74 0.52 -1.75
CA ALA A 24 -5.77 1.61 -1.68
C ALA A 24 -5.90 2.40 -0.37
N ALA A 25 -7.13 2.85 -0.05
CA ALA A 25 -7.41 3.66 1.14
C ALA A 25 -7.15 2.88 2.44
N PHE A 26 -7.53 1.60 2.48
CA PHE A 26 -7.29 0.74 3.64
C PHE A 26 -5.79 0.56 3.92
N ALA A 27 -4.99 0.28 2.88
CA ALA A 27 -3.54 0.16 3.02
C ALA A 27 -2.89 1.47 3.47
N ALA A 28 -3.31 2.61 2.90
CA ALA A 28 -2.84 3.93 3.29
C ALA A 28 -3.13 4.23 4.77
N ASN A 29 -4.33 3.90 5.25
CA ASN A 29 -4.67 4.06 6.67
C ASN A 29 -3.76 3.23 7.58
N GLN A 30 -3.52 1.96 7.22
CA GLN A 30 -2.64 1.09 8.00
C GLN A 30 -1.21 1.62 8.06
N ILE A 31 -0.67 2.10 6.93
CA ILE A 31 0.65 2.75 6.87
C ILE A 31 0.69 3.98 7.78
N ASN A 32 -0.35 4.81 7.76
CA ASN A 32 -0.42 6.00 8.60
C ASN A 32 -0.49 5.67 10.10
N CYS A 33 -1.24 4.63 10.49
CA CYS A 33 -1.26 4.16 11.87
C CYS A 33 0.13 3.68 12.32
N LEU A 34 0.80 2.85 11.51
CA LEU A 34 2.15 2.36 11.80
C LEU A 34 3.18 3.52 11.87
N ALA A 35 3.05 4.54 11.03
CA ALA A 35 3.92 5.72 11.06
C ALA A 35 3.65 6.62 12.26
N ASN A 36 2.38 6.68 12.73
CA ASN A 36 1.99 7.45 13.90
C ASN A 36 2.25 6.71 15.22
N GLU A 37 2.45 5.39 15.18
CA GLU A 37 3.12 4.64 16.23
C GLU A 37 4.65 4.86 16.13
N SER A 38 5.08 6.11 16.30
CA SER A 38 6.47 6.37 16.65
C SER A 38 6.73 5.63 17.97
N PRO A 39 7.70 4.70 18.05
CA PRO A 39 8.10 4.15 19.33
C PRO A 39 8.63 5.33 20.15
N SER A 40 7.90 5.70 21.19
CA SER A 40 8.41 6.55 22.26
C SER A 40 9.56 5.86 22.97
#